data_AF-X1FDB2-F1
#
_entry.id   AF-X1FDB2-F1
#
_cell.length_a   1.000
_cell.length_b   1.000
_cell.length_c   1.000
_cell.angle_alpha   90.00
_cell.angle_beta   90.00
_cell.angle_gamma   90.00
#
_symmetry.space_group_name_H-M   'P 1'
#
loop_
_entity.id
_entity.type
_entity.pdbx_description
1 polymer ?
#
loop_
_entity_poly.entity_id
_entity_poly.type
_entity_poly.pdbx_seq_one_letter_code
_entity_poly.pdbx_strand_id
1 'polypeptide(L)'
;MLERQTFQNMDLVLKVSPSFDPKKLDFNQYEAFLDALCGNREYQKESIRETVRYFLGGEYQSLKDLAEENYHQNRKLQDKYSSLDDFIDYLQLPDKLSCSLDLATATGKSYVMYGIARILL
;
A
#
# COMPACT_ATOMS: atom_id res chain seq x y z
N MET A 1 30.97 -0.94 19.23
CA MET A 1 29.68 -0.45 19.73
C MET A 1 28.80 -0.32 18.50
N LEU A 2 27.86 -1.25 18.29
CA LEU A 2 26.95 -1.16 17.12
C LEU A 2 26.08 0.10 17.33
N GLU A 3 26.18 1.05 16.40
CA GLU A 3 25.30 2.23 16.41
C GLU A 3 23.85 1.76 16.38
N ARG A 4 23.05 2.27 17.32
CA ARG A 4 21.63 1.93 17.40
C ARG A 4 20.89 2.65 16.28
N GLN A 5 20.70 1.98 15.15
CA GLN A 5 19.90 2.52 14.06
C GLN A 5 18.44 2.66 14.52
N THR A 6 17.88 3.85 14.28
CA THR A 6 16.48 4.17 14.58
C THR A 6 15.77 4.39 13.26
N PHE A 7 14.63 3.71 13.08
CA PHE A 7 13.77 3.83 11.91
C PHE A 7 12.44 4.42 12.32
N GLN A 8 11.91 5.34 11.52
CA GLN A 8 10.52 5.74 11.63
C GLN A 8 9.65 4.74 10.86
N ASN A 9 8.40 4.53 11.28
CA ASN A 9 7.50 3.63 10.55
C ASN A 9 7.36 4.05 9.08
N MET A 10 7.30 5.36 8.81
CA MET A 10 7.21 5.90 7.44
C MET A 10 8.42 5.56 6.57
N ASP A 11 9.59 5.30 7.18
CA ASP A 11 10.80 4.89 6.44
C ASP A 11 10.65 3.48 5.83
N LEU A 12 9.69 2.68 6.34
CA LEU A 12 9.52 1.27 6.00
C LEU A 12 8.20 0.98 5.26
N VAL A 13 7.37 2.01 5.01
CA VAL A 13 6.14 1.86 4.23
C VAL A 13 6.51 1.66 2.75
N LEU A 14 5.95 0.61 2.16
CA LEU A 14 6.13 0.33 0.72
C LEU A 14 5.22 1.25 -0.09
N LYS A 15 5.80 1.96 -1.05
CA LYS A 15 5.09 2.87 -1.93
C LYS A 15 4.58 2.11 -3.13
N VAL A 16 3.29 2.28 -3.41
CA VAL A 16 2.65 1.76 -4.62
C VAL A 16 2.94 2.72 -5.78
N SER A 17 3.39 2.18 -6.91
CA SER A 17 3.66 2.98 -8.10
C SER A 17 2.40 3.75 -8.53
N PRO A 18 2.54 5.03 -8.95
CA PRO A 18 1.42 5.76 -9.50
C PRO A 18 1.00 5.24 -10.89
N SER A 19 1.87 4.48 -11.57
CA SER A 19 1.58 3.79 -12.84
C SER A 19 0.50 2.73 -12.63
N PHE A 20 -0.42 2.62 -13.58
CA PHE A 20 -1.37 1.51 -13.68
C PHE A 20 -1.96 1.51 -15.10
N ASP A 21 -2.48 0.37 -15.53
CA ASP A 21 -3.18 0.25 -16.82
C ASP A 21 -4.60 0.86 -16.71
N PRO A 22 -4.90 1.99 -17.38
CA PRO A 22 -6.23 2.60 -17.32
C PRO A 22 -7.32 1.75 -17.95
N LYS A 23 -6.96 0.74 -18.77
CA LYS A 23 -7.92 -0.22 -19.31
C LYS A 23 -8.33 -1.28 -18.29
N LYS A 24 -7.51 -1.52 -17.26
CA LYS A 24 -7.80 -2.45 -16.15
C LYS A 24 -8.52 -1.76 -15.01
N LEU A 25 -8.23 -0.48 -14.77
CA LEU A 25 -8.77 0.28 -13.65
C LEU A 25 -9.16 1.70 -14.08
N ASP A 26 -10.45 1.98 -14.12
CA ASP A 26 -10.98 3.34 -14.25
C ASP A 26 -11.45 3.85 -12.88
N PHE A 27 -10.73 4.80 -12.29
CA PHE A 27 -11.12 5.37 -11.01
C PHE A 27 -12.39 6.24 -11.10
N ASN A 28 -12.69 6.81 -12.26
CA ASN A 28 -13.81 7.75 -12.41
C ASN A 28 -15.15 7.10 -12.06
N GLN A 29 -15.27 5.77 -12.28
CA GLN A 29 -16.48 5.03 -11.94
C GLN A 29 -16.75 4.94 -10.43
N TYR A 30 -15.71 5.15 -9.61
CA TYR A 30 -15.80 5.07 -8.15
C TYR A 30 -15.85 6.43 -7.48
N GLU A 31 -15.48 7.52 -8.15
CA GLU A 31 -15.34 8.84 -7.52
C GLU A 31 -16.61 9.32 -6.82
N ALA A 32 -17.78 9.20 -7.47
CA ALA A 32 -19.06 9.56 -6.83
C ALA A 32 -19.38 8.71 -5.59
N PHE A 33 -18.99 7.42 -5.60
CA PHE A 33 -19.12 6.55 -4.43
C PHE A 33 -18.17 6.96 -3.30
N LEU A 34 -16.90 7.27 -3.63
CA LEU A 34 -15.91 7.72 -2.67
C LEU A 34 -16.29 9.08 -2.07
N ASP A 35 -16.84 9.99 -2.86
CA ASP A 35 -17.37 11.28 -2.39
C ASP A 35 -18.53 11.09 -1.41
N ALA A 36 -19.47 10.21 -1.73
CA ALA A 36 -20.59 9.91 -0.85
C ALA A 36 -20.14 9.21 0.45
N LEU A 37 -19.16 8.30 0.38
CA LEU A 37 -18.68 7.52 1.53
C LEU A 37 -17.78 8.33 2.47
N CYS A 38 -16.82 9.07 1.91
CA CYS A 38 -15.76 9.73 2.66
C CYS A 38 -16.01 11.24 2.86
N GLY A 39 -16.92 11.84 2.09
CA GLY A 39 -17.20 13.28 2.15
C GLY A 39 -15.94 14.11 1.87
N ASN A 40 -15.56 14.95 2.83
CA ASN A 40 -14.37 15.81 2.73
C ASN A 40 -13.09 15.17 3.29
N ARG A 41 -13.12 13.88 3.66
CA ARG A 41 -11.97 13.16 4.23
C ARG A 41 -11.10 12.59 3.13
N GLU A 42 -10.33 13.46 2.46
CA GLU A 42 -9.51 13.05 1.31
C GLU A 42 -8.52 11.93 1.63
N TYR A 43 -7.92 11.93 2.83
CA TYR A 43 -7.02 10.85 3.26
C TYR A 43 -7.67 9.45 3.21
N GLN A 44 -8.99 9.35 3.42
CA GLN A 44 -9.70 8.07 3.28
C GLN A 44 -9.80 7.68 1.82
N LYS A 45 -10.16 8.63 0.95
CA LYS A 45 -10.26 8.39 -0.49
C LYS A 45 -8.91 8.01 -1.07
N GLU A 46 -7.84 8.72 -0.70
CA GLU A 46 -6.47 8.41 -1.09
C GLU A 46 -6.06 7.00 -0.67
N SER A 47 -6.34 6.62 0.59
CA SER A 47 -6.05 5.27 1.09
C SER A 47 -6.80 4.19 0.31
N ILE A 48 -8.08 4.43 -0.02
CA ILE A 48 -8.87 3.53 -0.86
C ILE A 48 -8.28 3.45 -2.27
N ARG A 49 -7.98 4.59 -2.91
CA ARG A 49 -7.44 4.64 -4.27
C ARG A 49 -6.08 3.96 -4.37
N GLU A 50 -5.19 4.18 -3.42
CA GLU A 50 -3.88 3.53 -3.39
C GLU A 50 -4.01 2.02 -3.21
N THR A 51 -4.88 1.57 -2.29
CA THR A 51 -5.14 0.14 -2.10
C THR A 51 -5.74 -0.49 -3.36
N VAL A 52 -6.78 0.12 -3.94
CA VAL A 52 -7.41 -0.38 -5.16
C VAL A 52 -6.42 -0.41 -6.33
N ARG A 53 -5.51 0.57 -6.44
CA ARG A 53 -4.44 0.56 -7.44
C ARG A 53 -3.49 -0.61 -7.25
N TYR A 54 -3.09 -0.88 -6.02
CA TYR A 54 -2.23 -2.02 -5.71
C TYR A 54 -2.90 -3.35 -6.11
N PHE A 55 -4.19 -3.52 -5.82
CA PHE A 55 -4.90 -4.77 -6.10
C PHE A 55 -5.37 -4.93 -7.55
N LEU A 56 -5.87 -3.87 -8.20
CA LEU A 56 -6.50 -3.93 -9.52
C LEU A 56 -5.69 -3.26 -10.64
N GLY A 57 -4.66 -2.47 -10.31
CA GLY A 57 -3.85 -1.74 -11.29
C GLY A 57 -2.98 -2.65 -12.16
N GLY A 58 -2.69 -3.86 -11.68
CA GLY A 58 -2.03 -4.92 -12.46
C GLY A 58 -0.51 -4.79 -12.60
N GLU A 59 0.11 -3.76 -12.01
CA GLU A 59 1.57 -3.58 -11.98
C GLU A 59 2.26 -4.63 -11.12
N TYR A 60 1.60 -5.08 -10.04
CA TYR A 60 2.13 -6.06 -9.10
C TYR A 60 1.29 -7.34 -9.16
N GLN A 61 1.96 -8.50 -9.14
CA GLN A 61 1.32 -9.81 -8.98
C GLN A 61 1.34 -10.28 -7.52
N SER A 62 2.26 -9.74 -6.72
CA SER A 62 2.47 -10.17 -5.33
C SER A 62 3.02 -9.05 -4.43
N LEU A 63 3.00 -9.26 -3.12
CA LEU A 63 3.70 -8.39 -2.16
C LEU A 63 5.22 -8.42 -2.37
N LYS A 64 5.76 -9.57 -2.81
CA LYS A 64 7.17 -9.70 -3.16
C LYS A 64 7.58 -8.73 -4.27
N ASP A 65 6.78 -8.59 -5.33
CA ASP A 65 7.08 -7.67 -6.43
C ASP A 65 7.17 -6.22 -5.94
N LEU A 66 6.20 -5.81 -5.10
CA LEU A 66 6.19 -4.47 -4.49
C LEU A 66 7.40 -4.27 -3.56
N ALA A 67 7.75 -5.30 -2.80
CA ALA A 67 8.88 -5.27 -1.87
C ALA A 67 10.22 -5.17 -2.60
N GLU A 68 10.41 -5.90 -3.70
CA GLU A 68 11.62 -5.85 -4.54
C GLU A 68 11.83 -4.45 -5.11
N GLU A 69 10.77 -3.88 -5.72
CA GLU A 69 10.81 -2.51 -6.23
C GLU A 69 11.20 -1.50 -5.13
N ASN A 70 10.55 -1.59 -3.97
CA ASN A 70 10.80 -0.67 -2.86
C ASN A 70 12.19 -0.88 -2.24
N TYR A 71 12.68 -2.11 -2.15
CA TYR A 71 14.02 -2.40 -1.59
C TYR A 71 15.12 -1.74 -2.43
N HIS A 72 14.99 -1.76 -3.77
CA HIS A 72 15.96 -1.11 -4.65
C HIS A 72 15.89 0.42 -4.60
N GLN A 73 14.74 0.99 -4.27
CA GLN A 73 14.52 2.44 -4.25
C GLN A 73 14.66 3.08 -2.85
N ASN A 74 14.62 2.28 -1.77
CA ASN A 74 14.61 2.76 -0.40
C ASN A 74 15.83 2.29 0.39
N ARG A 75 16.80 3.20 0.56
CA ARG A 75 18.03 2.94 1.32
C ARG A 75 17.76 2.53 2.78
N LYS A 76 16.66 2.98 3.40
CA LYS A 76 16.31 2.58 4.78
C LYS A 76 15.93 1.12 4.88
N LEU A 77 15.34 0.53 3.83
CA LEU A 77 15.11 -0.90 3.76
C LEU A 77 16.43 -1.67 3.65
N GLN A 78 17.38 -1.18 2.85
CA GLN A 78 18.72 -1.77 2.70
C GLN A 78 19.58 -1.62 3.96
N ASP A 79 19.40 -0.53 4.72
CA ASP A 79 20.07 -0.36 6.02
C ASP A 79 19.51 -1.35 7.05
N LYS A 80 18.21 -1.68 6.98
CA LYS A 80 17.51 -2.57 7.93
C LYS A 80 17.69 -4.06 7.61
N TYR A 81 17.62 -4.43 6.33
CA TYR A 81 17.71 -5.81 5.86
C TYR A 81 18.97 -5.97 5.02
N SER A 82 19.82 -6.93 5.37
CA SER A 82 21.13 -7.15 4.74
C SER A 82 21.05 -7.58 3.28
N SER A 83 19.94 -8.19 2.87
CA SER A 83 19.67 -8.60 1.50
C SER A 83 18.17 -8.50 1.18
N LEU A 84 17.84 -8.59 -0.11
CA LEU A 84 16.46 -8.67 -0.56
C LEU A 84 15.78 -9.95 -0.04
N ASP A 85 16.49 -11.08 -0.04
CA ASP A 85 15.98 -12.34 0.49
C ASP A 85 15.65 -12.22 1.98
N ASP A 86 16.54 -11.62 2.78
CA ASP A 86 16.28 -11.34 4.19
C ASP A 86 15.00 -10.52 4.34
N PHE A 87 14.82 -9.48 3.51
CA PHE A 87 13.62 -8.65 3.58
C PHE A 87 12.35 -9.42 3.22
N ILE A 88 12.38 -10.22 2.16
CA ILE A 88 11.24 -11.03 1.71
C ILE A 88 10.83 -12.04 2.79
N ASP A 89 11.78 -12.66 3.48
CA ASP A 89 11.52 -13.62 4.56
C ASP A 89 10.75 -13.00 5.75
N TYR A 90 10.83 -11.68 5.94
CA TYR A 90 10.02 -10.96 6.94
C TYR A 90 8.58 -10.68 6.49
N LEU A 91 8.27 -10.77 5.20
CA LEU A 91 6.95 -10.43 4.66
C LEU A 91 5.92 -11.50 5.00
N GLN A 92 4.70 -11.06 5.30
CA GLN A 92 3.57 -11.96 5.44
C GLN A 92 2.93 -12.19 4.07
N LEU A 93 2.73 -13.46 3.69
CA LEU A 93 2.12 -13.85 2.42
C LEU A 93 2.81 -13.21 1.19
N PRO A 94 4.15 -13.38 1.03
CA PRO A 94 4.92 -12.69 -0.02
C PRO A 94 4.38 -12.97 -1.42
N ASP A 95 3.85 -14.16 -1.67
CA ASP A 95 3.31 -14.58 -2.98
C ASP A 95 1.83 -14.19 -3.20
N LYS A 96 1.27 -13.31 -2.36
CA LYS A 96 -0.10 -12.80 -2.47
C LYS A 96 -0.10 -11.27 -2.51
N LEU A 97 -1.09 -10.70 -3.18
CA LEU A 97 -1.42 -9.29 -2.99
C LEU A 97 -2.03 -9.13 -1.58
N SER A 98 -1.24 -8.52 -0.68
CA SER A 98 -1.65 -8.30 0.71
C SER A 98 -0.99 -7.03 1.25
N CYS A 99 -1.70 -6.31 2.12
CA CYS A 99 -1.18 -5.11 2.76
C CYS A 99 -1.86 -4.87 4.12
N SER A 100 -1.21 -4.08 4.96
CA SER A 100 -1.82 -3.46 6.14
C SER A 100 -2.21 -2.02 5.83
N LEU A 101 -3.27 -1.53 6.49
CA LEU A 101 -3.72 -0.14 6.39
C LEU A 101 -3.54 0.56 7.73
N ASP A 102 -2.49 1.36 7.82
CA ASP A 102 -2.12 2.09 9.03
C ASP A 102 -2.67 3.53 8.99
N LEU A 103 -3.87 3.71 9.54
CA LEU A 103 -4.45 5.04 9.78
C LEU A 103 -4.57 5.31 11.28
N ALA A 104 -4.52 6.57 11.69
CA ALA A 104 -4.67 6.96 13.10
C ALA A 104 -6.01 6.51 13.70
N THR A 105 -6.12 6.49 15.03
CA THR A 105 -7.39 6.18 15.71
C THR A 105 -8.44 7.25 15.40
N ALA A 106 -9.72 6.85 15.40
CA ALA A 106 -10.85 7.73 15.09
C ALA A 106 -10.88 8.40 13.70
N THR A 107 -9.98 8.04 12.77
CA THR A 107 -10.00 8.54 11.38
C THR A 107 -10.98 7.80 10.47
N GLY A 108 -11.68 6.80 10.97
CA GLY A 108 -12.67 6.03 10.19
C GLY A 108 -12.07 4.93 9.32
N LYS A 109 -11.07 4.18 9.82
CA LYS A 109 -10.53 2.97 9.17
C LYS A 109 -11.60 2.01 8.65
N SER A 110 -12.71 1.84 9.37
CA SER A 110 -13.82 0.96 8.96
C SER A 110 -14.49 1.45 7.66
N TYR A 111 -14.53 2.76 7.40
CA TYR A 111 -15.05 3.31 6.15
C TYR A 111 -14.11 3.00 4.98
N VAL A 112 -12.80 3.13 5.20
CA VAL A 112 -11.79 2.76 4.19
C VAL A 112 -11.89 1.28 3.84
N MET A 113 -11.93 0.40 4.85
CA MET A 113 -12.11 -1.03 4.64
C MET A 113 -13.40 -1.37 3.90
N TYR A 114 -14.52 -0.72 4.26
CA TYR A 114 -15.78 -0.88 3.56
C TYR A 114 -15.69 -0.42 2.09
N GLY A 115 -15.09 0.74 1.83
CA GLY A 115 -14.91 1.27 0.48
C GLY A 115 -14.10 0.32 -0.40
N ILE A 116 -12.98 -0.19 0.12
CA ILE A 116 -12.15 -1.18 -0.57
C ILE A 116 -12.95 -2.46 -0.84
N ALA A 117 -13.61 -3.03 0.18
CA ALA A 117 -14.39 -4.25 0.02
C ALA A 117 -15.51 -4.09 -1.01
N ARG A 118 -16.18 -2.94 -1.07
CA ARG A 118 -17.25 -2.66 -2.04
C ARG A 118 -16.74 -2.52 -3.48
N ILE A 119 -15.48 -2.14 -3.67
CA ILE A 119 -14.86 -2.03 -5.00
C ILE A 119 -14.32 -3.39 -5.47
N LEU A 120 -13.82 -4.22 -4.55
CA LEU A 120 -13.22 -5.51 -4.87
C LEU A 120 -14.22 -6.68 -4.98
N LEU A 121 -15.49 -6.46 -4.64
CA LEU A 121 -16.59 -7.43 -4.70
C LEU A 121 -17.50 -7.19 -5.91
#